data_AF-A0A7V9M3M2-F1
#
_entry.id   AF-A0A7V9M3M2-F1
#
_cell.length_a   1.000
_cell.length_b   1.000
_cell.length_c   1.000
_cell.angle_alpha   90.00
_cell.angle_beta   90.00
_cell.angle_gamma   90.00
#
_symmetry.space_group_name_H-M   'P 1'
#
loop_
_entity.id
_entity.type
_entity.pdbx_description
1 polymer ?
#
loop_
_entity_poly.entity_id
_entity_poly.type
_entity_poly.pdbx_seq_one_letter_code
_entity_poly.pdbx_strand_id
1 'polypeptide(L)'
;MKITLKSLPDILATFPEINSSKSIIGFSRSLLATGMLLSLIFNDLNFLIPANYLQSLNLHSLKFRFNFFLLFDSSHIVVMQVLAILILIVIISGYYLQVTSLLHFWISASLYVLNPVKVGGDNINMMLTLLLIPVCLFDSRKNHWNTPAEYNKFNQLIQNIFLFIIKLQVAFIYFDSLFDKLHVKEWLNGMMINYWFTHHFFGLHSKLITLVAPL
;
A
#
# COMPACT_ATOMS: atom_id res chain seq x y z
N MET A 1 8.01 -42.95 20.56
CA MET A 1 8.47 -41.97 19.55
C MET A 1 8.58 -40.62 20.25
N LYS A 2 9.77 -40.23 20.74
CA LYS A 2 9.98 -38.92 21.37
C LYS A 2 10.09 -37.88 20.27
N ILE A 3 9.06 -37.06 20.09
CA ILE A 3 9.13 -35.87 19.24
C ILE A 3 10.03 -34.88 20.00
N THR A 4 11.31 -34.85 19.66
CA THR A 4 12.23 -33.83 20.16
C THR A 4 11.86 -32.51 19.51
N LEU A 5 11.15 -31.66 20.26
CA LEU A 5 10.93 -30.26 19.89
C LEU A 5 12.32 -29.62 19.70
N LYS A 6 12.65 -29.25 18.47
CA LYS A 6 13.88 -28.48 18.18
C LYS A 6 13.89 -27.24 19.06
N SER A 7 15.05 -26.94 19.64
CA SER A 7 15.20 -25.73 20.43
C SER A 7 15.05 -24.51 19.50
N LEU A 8 14.53 -23.38 20.02
CA LEU A 8 14.39 -22.13 19.25
C LEU A 8 15.67 -21.75 18.46
N PRO A 9 16.90 -21.94 19.01
CA PRO A 9 18.15 -21.76 18.26
C PRO A 9 18.29 -22.63 17.01
N ASP A 10 17.84 -23.90 17.04
CA ASP A 10 17.95 -24.83 15.92
C ASP A 10 17.00 -24.48 14.79
N ILE A 11 15.83 -23.93 15.13
CA ILE A 11 14.85 -23.41 14.16
C ILE A 11 15.39 -22.13 13.52
N LEU A 12 16.00 -21.25 14.30
CA LEU A 12 16.62 -20.02 13.81
C LEU A 12 17.79 -20.31 12.83
N ALA A 13 18.54 -21.39 13.05
CA ALA A 13 19.65 -21.79 12.17
C ALA A 13 19.20 -22.34 10.80
N THR A 14 17.94 -22.75 10.65
CA THR A 14 17.42 -23.26 9.37
C THR A 14 16.91 -22.19 8.42
N PHE A 15 16.76 -20.94 8.87
CA PHE A 15 16.29 -19.88 7.99
C PHE A 15 17.44 -19.35 7.13
N PRO A 16 17.31 -19.35 5.78
CA PRO A 16 18.33 -18.79 4.92
C PRO A 16 18.49 -17.29 5.20
N GLU A 17 19.74 -16.83 5.29
CA GLU A 17 20.05 -15.40 5.39
C GLU A 17 19.66 -14.72 4.08
N ILE A 18 18.48 -14.12 4.04
CA ILE A 18 18.03 -13.40 2.84
C ILE A 18 18.70 -12.01 2.84
N ASN A 19 19.98 -11.98 2.49
CA ASN A 19 20.75 -10.73 2.42
C ASN A 19 20.36 -9.90 1.18
N SER A 20 19.85 -10.55 0.12
CA SER A 20 19.44 -9.92 -1.14
C SER A 20 18.03 -9.30 -1.15
N SER A 21 17.16 -9.63 -0.20
CA SER A 21 15.76 -9.15 -0.19
C SER A 21 15.60 -7.74 0.37
N LYS A 22 16.57 -7.23 1.13
CA LYS A 22 16.38 -6.00 1.91
C LYS A 22 16.46 -4.71 1.10
N SER A 23 17.22 -4.72 -0.01
CA SER A 23 17.16 -3.67 -1.03
C SER A 23 15.82 -3.72 -1.77
N ILE A 24 15.31 -4.93 -2.04
CA ILE A 24 13.99 -5.14 -2.64
C ILE A 24 12.89 -4.57 -1.75
N ILE A 25 12.97 -4.70 -0.43
CA ILE A 25 11.98 -4.12 0.50
C ILE A 25 11.95 -2.58 0.39
N GLY A 26 13.12 -1.92 0.38
CA GLY A 26 13.22 -0.47 0.20
C GLY A 26 12.68 -0.02 -1.16
N PHE A 27 13.01 -0.77 -2.21
CA PHE A 27 12.49 -0.54 -3.55
C PHE A 27 10.97 -0.72 -3.64
N SER A 28 10.43 -1.83 -3.15
CA SER A 28 8.98 -2.10 -3.11
C SER A 28 8.25 -1.02 -2.34
N ARG A 29 8.78 -0.59 -1.20
CA ARG A 29 8.19 0.50 -0.42
C ARG A 29 8.21 1.82 -1.17
N SER A 30 9.30 2.13 -1.86
CA SER A 30 9.40 3.33 -2.70
C SER A 30 8.41 3.27 -3.87
N LEU A 31 8.20 2.09 -4.47
CA LEU A 31 7.21 1.89 -5.53
C LEU A 31 5.78 2.12 -5.04
N LEU A 32 5.43 1.58 -3.86
CA LEU A 32 4.13 1.81 -3.21
C LEU A 32 3.91 3.30 -2.91
N ALA A 33 4.91 3.97 -2.35
CA ALA A 33 4.85 5.39 -2.05
C ALA A 33 4.73 6.24 -3.31
N THR A 34 5.44 5.88 -4.39
CA THR A 34 5.34 6.56 -5.69
C THR A 34 3.96 6.39 -6.28
N GLY A 35 3.35 5.20 -6.24
CA GLY A 35 1.97 5.00 -6.71
C GLY A 35 0.99 5.94 -6.01
N MET A 36 1.09 6.01 -4.69
CA MET A 36 0.28 6.94 -3.87
C MET A 36 0.56 8.41 -4.18
N LEU A 37 1.83 8.77 -4.35
CA LEU A 37 2.26 10.13 -4.71
C LEU A 37 1.66 10.55 -6.05
N LEU A 38 1.73 9.68 -7.07
CA LEU A 38 1.13 9.92 -8.37
C LEU A 38 -0.38 10.11 -8.25
N SER A 39 -1.06 9.28 -7.45
CA SER A 39 -2.49 9.46 -7.19
C SER A 39 -2.79 10.84 -6.59
N LEU A 40 -2.02 11.31 -5.62
CA LEU A 40 -2.23 12.62 -5.00
C LEU A 40 -1.87 13.81 -5.91
N ILE A 41 -0.89 13.67 -6.82
CA ILE A 41 -0.46 14.75 -7.71
C ILE A 41 -1.39 14.88 -8.92
N PHE A 42 -1.80 13.76 -9.51
CA PHE A 42 -2.52 13.76 -10.78
C PHE A 42 -4.04 13.74 -10.65
N ASN A 43 -4.59 13.46 -9.45
CA ASN A 43 -6.03 13.51 -9.23
C ASN A 43 -6.41 14.76 -8.43
N ASP A 44 -7.55 15.34 -8.81
CA ASP A 44 -8.16 16.45 -8.07
C ASP A 44 -8.56 15.97 -6.66
N LEU A 45 -8.29 16.79 -5.65
CA LEU A 45 -8.70 16.56 -4.28
C LEU A 45 -10.21 16.43 -4.14
N ASN A 46 -10.99 17.19 -4.92
CA ASN A 46 -12.45 17.11 -4.89
C ASN A 46 -12.96 15.77 -5.43
N PHE A 47 -12.16 15.07 -6.22
CA PHE A 47 -12.45 13.71 -6.67
C PHE A 47 -12.05 12.68 -5.63
N LEU A 48 -10.83 12.82 -5.07
CA LEU A 48 -10.30 11.88 -4.07
C LEU A 48 -11.02 11.97 -2.72
N ILE A 49 -11.37 13.17 -2.27
CA ILE A 49 -12.03 13.46 -0.99
C ILE A 49 -13.14 14.49 -1.24
N PRO A 50 -14.30 14.06 -1.76
CA PRO A 50 -15.39 14.97 -2.09
C PRO A 50 -15.97 15.66 -0.85
N ALA A 51 -16.14 16.99 -0.90
CA ALA A 51 -16.64 17.76 0.24
C ALA A 51 -18.06 17.37 0.66
N ASN A 52 -18.93 17.02 -0.29
CA ASN A 52 -20.27 16.51 -0.05
C ASN A 52 -20.24 15.16 0.70
N TYR A 53 -19.26 14.30 0.39
CA TYR A 53 -19.07 13.05 1.11
C TYR A 53 -18.68 13.32 2.57
N LEU A 54 -17.74 14.24 2.83
CA LEU A 54 -17.35 14.61 4.19
C LEU A 54 -18.52 15.12 5.05
N GLN A 55 -19.44 15.90 4.46
CA GLN A 55 -20.63 16.40 5.17
C GLN A 55 -21.58 15.28 5.61
N SER A 56 -21.60 14.16 4.89
CA SER A 56 -22.41 12.99 5.24
C SER A 56 -21.77 12.08 6.30
N LEU A 57 -20.49 12.31 6.64
CA LEU A 57 -19.76 11.46 7.57
C LEU A 57 -19.95 11.92 9.02
N ASN A 58 -20.07 10.95 9.92
CA ASN A 58 -20.00 11.23 11.35
C ASN A 58 -18.53 11.42 11.79
N LEU A 59 -18.05 12.66 11.67
CA LEU A 59 -16.66 13.05 11.96
C LEU A 59 -16.23 12.79 13.42
N HIS A 60 -17.19 12.61 14.35
CA HIS A 60 -16.88 12.28 15.74
C HIS A 60 -16.43 10.82 15.96
N SER A 61 -16.61 9.95 14.97
CA SER A 61 -16.10 8.58 15.10
C SER A 61 -14.57 8.55 15.14
N LEU A 62 -14.00 7.61 15.91
CA LEU A 62 -12.56 7.48 16.12
C LEU A 62 -11.76 7.40 14.80
N LYS A 63 -12.35 6.79 13.76
CA LYS A 63 -11.73 6.61 12.44
C LYS A 63 -11.44 7.94 11.74
N PHE A 64 -12.30 8.94 11.90
CA PHE A 64 -12.13 10.26 11.28
C PHE A 64 -11.33 11.21 12.16
N ARG A 65 -11.43 11.08 13.48
CA ARG A 65 -10.66 11.89 14.44
C ARG A 65 -9.15 11.72 14.29
N PHE A 66 -8.68 10.50 14.00
CA PHE A 66 -7.26 10.21 13.78
C PHE A 66 -6.87 10.18 12.30
N ASN A 67 -7.75 10.64 11.41
CA ASN A 67 -7.44 10.67 9.99
C ASN A 67 -6.46 11.81 9.70
N PHE A 68 -5.37 11.50 9.00
CA PHE A 68 -4.31 12.45 8.68
C PHE A 68 -4.84 13.69 7.96
N PHE A 69 -5.78 13.55 7.02
CA PHE A 69 -6.30 14.67 6.23
C PHE A 69 -7.29 15.55 7.00
N LEU A 70 -7.77 15.10 8.16
CA LEU A 70 -8.77 15.81 8.98
C LEU A 70 -8.20 16.35 10.30
N LEU A 71 -6.88 16.29 10.54
CA LEU A 71 -6.31 16.76 11.82
C LEU A 71 -6.49 18.27 12.06
N PHE A 72 -6.53 19.07 10.99
CA PHE A 72 -6.77 20.52 11.04
C PHE A 72 -8.14 20.87 10.44
N ASP A 73 -9.15 20.02 10.61
CA ASP A 73 -10.48 20.19 10.01
C ASP A 73 -10.53 20.08 8.47
N SER A 74 -11.75 19.98 7.94
CA SER A 74 -12.01 19.80 6.50
C SER A 74 -11.67 21.03 5.64
N SER A 75 -11.49 22.21 6.23
CA SER A 75 -11.09 23.43 5.51
C SER A 75 -9.63 23.40 5.05
N HIS A 76 -8.78 22.60 5.71
CA HIS A 76 -7.33 22.60 5.48
C HIS A 76 -6.84 21.35 4.72
N ILE A 77 -7.72 20.62 4.04
CA ILE A 77 -7.39 19.38 3.31
C ILE A 77 -6.30 19.60 2.25
N VAL A 78 -6.32 20.74 1.55
CA VAL A 78 -5.29 21.09 0.55
C VAL A 78 -3.90 21.19 1.18
N VAL A 79 -3.82 21.82 2.36
CA VAL A 79 -2.55 21.92 3.12
C VAL A 79 -2.09 20.52 3.53
N MET A 80 -3.01 19.66 3.98
CA MET A 80 -2.70 18.28 4.35
C MET A 80 -2.25 17.43 3.17
N GLN A 81 -2.81 17.64 1.97
CA GLN A 81 -2.34 16.98 0.75
C GLN A 81 -0.90 17.35 0.43
N VAL A 82 -0.55 18.64 0.48
CA VAL A 82 0.84 19.08 0.27
C VAL A 82 1.77 18.46 1.31
N LEU A 83 1.34 18.40 2.57
CA LEU A 83 2.10 17.76 3.64
C LEU A 83 2.28 16.25 3.39
N ALA A 84 1.22 15.54 2.95
CA ALA A 84 1.30 14.13 2.57
C ALA A 84 2.30 13.91 1.43
N ILE A 85 2.28 14.76 0.39
CA ILE A 85 3.21 14.71 -0.74
C ILE A 85 4.66 14.85 -0.26
N LEU A 86 4.94 15.84 0.61
CA LEU A 86 6.27 16.03 1.18
C LEU A 86 6.73 14.81 1.98
N ILE A 87 5.85 14.23 2.81
CA ILE A 87 6.16 13.02 3.57
C ILE A 87 6.43 11.83 2.64
N LEU A 88 5.65 11.66 1.56
CA LEU A 88 5.84 10.59 0.58
C LEU A 88 7.19 10.71 -0.15
N ILE A 89 7.62 11.94 -0.49
CA ILE A 89 8.95 12.19 -1.07
C ILE A 89 10.05 11.77 -0.09
N VAL A 90 9.90 12.11 1.20
CA VAL A 90 10.83 11.67 2.25
C VAL A 90 10.82 10.13 2.38
N ILE A 91 9.67 9.48 2.28
CA ILE A 91 9.57 8.01 2.30
C ILE A 91 10.34 7.39 1.12
N ILE A 92 10.22 7.95 -0.09
CA ILE A 92 10.93 7.47 -1.30
C ILE A 92 12.45 7.63 -1.14
N SER A 93 12.90 8.71 -0.48
CA SER A 93 14.33 8.91 -0.21
C SER A 93 14.93 7.83 0.70
N GLY A 94 14.10 7.14 1.49
CA GLY A 94 14.50 5.99 2.31
C GLY A 94 15.04 6.32 3.70
N TYR A 95 15.02 7.59 4.11
CA TYR A 95 15.50 8.01 5.43
C TYR A 95 14.53 7.62 6.56
N TYR A 96 15.11 7.28 7.72
CA TYR A 96 14.42 6.94 8.97
C TYR A 96 13.32 5.88 8.80
N LEU A 97 13.71 4.75 8.23
CA LEU A 97 12.82 3.65 7.81
C LEU A 97 11.74 3.27 8.85
N GLN A 98 12.09 3.24 10.14
CA GLN A 98 11.22 2.86 11.25
C GLN A 98 10.07 3.84 11.50
N VAL A 99 10.33 5.14 11.42
CA VAL A 99 9.31 6.18 11.66
C VAL A 99 8.49 6.41 10.40
N THR A 100 9.18 6.47 9.26
CA THR A 100 8.53 6.76 7.99
C THR A 100 7.63 5.61 7.53
N SER A 101 7.81 4.37 8.02
CA SER A 101 6.88 3.24 7.72
C SER A 101 5.51 3.46 8.34
N LEU A 102 5.47 3.94 9.59
CA LEU A 102 4.23 4.26 10.30
C LEU A 102 3.52 5.43 9.62
N LEU A 103 4.27 6.47 9.24
CA LEU A 103 3.72 7.60 8.49
C LEU A 103 3.15 7.18 7.14
N HIS A 104 3.84 6.28 6.42
CA HIS A 104 3.36 5.77 5.13
C HIS A 104 2.01 5.06 5.29
N PHE A 105 1.92 4.14 6.25
CA PHE A 105 0.66 3.46 6.55
C PHE A 105 -0.43 4.46 6.95
N TRP A 106 -0.12 5.43 7.80
CA TRP A 106 -1.10 6.40 8.27
C TRP A 106 -1.70 7.22 7.13
N ILE A 107 -0.89 7.71 6.19
CA ILE A 107 -1.35 8.44 5.00
C ILE A 107 -2.20 7.52 4.11
N SER A 108 -1.72 6.31 3.82
CA SER A 108 -2.42 5.34 2.96
C SER A 108 -3.78 4.93 3.55
N ALA A 109 -3.84 4.64 4.85
CA ALA A 109 -5.09 4.33 5.55
C ALA A 109 -6.03 5.53 5.59
N SER A 110 -5.49 6.73 5.79
CA SER A 110 -6.28 7.95 5.85
C SER A 110 -6.97 8.27 4.53
N LEU A 111 -6.24 8.17 3.40
CA LEU A 111 -6.83 8.34 2.08
C LEU A 111 -7.81 7.21 1.77
N TYR A 112 -7.44 5.96 2.04
CA TYR A 112 -8.33 4.82 1.79
C TYR A 112 -9.65 4.98 2.53
N VAL A 113 -9.66 5.50 3.75
CA VAL A 113 -10.90 5.74 4.52
C VAL A 113 -11.75 6.85 3.88
N LEU A 114 -11.13 7.96 3.47
CA LEU A 114 -11.84 9.14 2.96
C LEU A 114 -12.26 9.06 1.49
N ASN A 115 -11.60 8.24 0.68
CA ASN A 115 -11.94 8.09 -0.72
C ASN A 115 -13.23 7.29 -0.90
N PRO A 116 -14.35 7.85 -1.39
CA PRO A 116 -15.58 7.09 -1.58
C PRO A 116 -15.47 6.10 -2.74
N VAL A 117 -14.63 6.37 -3.74
CA VAL A 117 -14.37 5.49 -4.87
C VAL A 117 -13.28 4.50 -4.46
N LYS A 118 -13.67 3.41 -3.80
CA LYS A 118 -12.74 2.38 -3.33
C LYS A 118 -12.17 1.60 -4.51
N VAL A 119 -10.89 1.79 -4.79
CA VAL A 119 -10.14 0.97 -5.76
C VAL A 119 -9.37 -0.12 -5.03
N GLY A 120 -9.31 -1.32 -5.62
CA GLY A 120 -8.58 -2.45 -5.05
C GLY A 120 -7.10 -2.14 -4.78
N GLY A 121 -6.46 -1.34 -5.66
CA GLY A 121 -5.06 -0.92 -5.50
C GLY A 121 -4.80 -0.11 -4.22
N ASP A 122 -5.69 0.81 -3.85
CA ASP A 122 -5.55 1.62 -2.63
C ASP A 122 -5.68 0.76 -1.37
N ASN A 123 -6.58 -0.24 -1.40
CA ASN A 123 -6.71 -1.22 -0.32
C ASN A 123 -5.43 -2.05 -0.17
N ILE A 124 -4.88 -2.56 -1.28
CA ILE A 124 -3.63 -3.31 -1.29
C ILE A 124 -2.49 -2.44 -0.74
N ASN A 125 -2.39 -1.18 -1.15
CA ASN A 125 -1.36 -0.27 -0.66
C ASN A 125 -1.46 -0.06 0.87
N MET A 126 -2.66 0.21 1.38
CA MET A 126 -2.91 0.33 2.83
C MET A 126 -2.52 -0.96 3.58
N MET A 127 -2.90 -2.12 3.07
CA MET A 127 -2.63 -3.41 3.72
C MET A 127 -1.14 -3.78 3.68
N LEU A 128 -0.47 -3.56 2.56
CA LEU A 128 0.97 -3.81 2.42
C LEU A 128 1.78 -2.86 3.32
N THR A 129 1.43 -1.58 3.36
CA THR A 129 2.12 -0.62 4.23
C THR A 129 1.93 -0.96 5.71
N LEU A 130 0.77 -1.48 6.12
CA LEU A 130 0.53 -2.02 7.46
C LEU A 130 1.46 -3.19 7.79
N LEU A 131 1.51 -4.21 6.92
CA LEU A 131 2.34 -5.40 7.12
C LEU A 131 3.85 -5.12 7.01
N LEU A 132 4.24 -4.03 6.34
CA LEU A 132 5.61 -3.56 6.27
C LEU A 132 6.07 -2.87 7.56
N ILE A 133 5.17 -2.43 8.44
CA ILE A 133 5.56 -1.77 9.71
C ILE A 133 6.48 -2.66 10.54
N PRO A 134 6.13 -3.92 10.86
CA PRO A 134 7.01 -4.76 11.67
C PRO A 134 8.32 -5.10 10.94
N VAL A 135 8.26 -5.29 9.62
CA VAL A 135 9.47 -5.50 8.81
C VAL A 135 10.45 -4.33 8.95
N CYS A 136 9.94 -3.10 8.86
CA CYS A 136 10.71 -1.87 8.98
C CYS A 136 11.15 -1.56 10.42
N LEU A 137 10.32 -1.86 11.42
CA LEU A 137 10.59 -1.60 12.84
C LEU A 137 11.79 -2.42 13.33
N PHE A 138 11.85 -3.69 12.93
CA PHE A 138 12.96 -4.58 13.28
C PHE A 138 14.17 -4.45 12.35
N ASP A 139 14.13 -3.54 11.39
CA ASP A 139 15.28 -3.21 10.54
C ASP A 139 16.18 -2.19 11.26
N SER A 140 17.44 -2.55 11.46
CA SER A 140 18.45 -1.71 12.12
C SER A 140 18.98 -0.58 11.23
N ARG A 141 18.66 -0.60 9.94
CA ARG A 141 19.17 0.38 8.97
C ARG A 141 18.44 1.72 9.12
N LYS A 142 19.21 2.81 9.19
CA LYS A 142 18.68 4.18 9.16
C LYS A 142 18.16 4.57 7.77
N ASN A 143 18.86 4.12 6.72
CA ASN A 143 18.48 4.31 5.34
C ASN A 143 18.36 2.94 4.67
N HIS A 144 17.25 2.69 3.96
CA HIS A 144 17.06 1.40 3.28
C HIS A 144 18.04 1.13 2.13
N TRP A 145 18.75 2.15 1.65
CA TRP A 145 19.79 2.04 0.62
C TRP A 145 21.14 1.60 1.18
N ASN A 146 21.33 1.67 2.51
CA ASN A 146 22.58 1.27 3.13
C ASN A 146 22.69 -0.24 3.30
N THR A 147 23.92 -0.72 3.36
CA THR A 147 24.22 -2.10 3.75
C THR A 147 23.89 -2.32 5.24
N PRO A 148 23.40 -3.50 5.63
CA PRO A 148 23.15 -3.79 7.04
C PRO A 148 24.47 -3.86 7.80
N ALA A 149 24.56 -3.17 8.94
CA ALA A 149 25.78 -3.17 9.76
C ALA A 149 25.94 -4.47 10.57
N GLU A 150 24.88 -4.94 11.23
CA GLU A 150 24.89 -6.18 12.03
C GLU A 150 23.50 -6.82 12.10
N TYR A 151 23.46 -8.15 12.26
CA TYR A 151 22.24 -8.96 12.18
C TYR A 151 21.84 -9.54 13.53
N ASN A 152 20.63 -9.19 13.99
CA ASN A 152 19.97 -9.93 15.06
C ASN A 152 19.08 -11.03 14.46
N LYS A 153 19.34 -12.29 14.82
CA LYS A 153 18.56 -13.47 14.37
C LYS A 153 17.06 -13.35 14.70
N PHE A 154 16.73 -12.74 15.84
CA PHE A 154 15.33 -12.51 16.23
C PHE A 154 14.63 -11.53 15.29
N ASN A 155 15.29 -10.43 14.93
CA ASN A 155 14.76 -9.44 13.99
C ASN A 155 14.56 -10.03 12.59
N GLN A 156 15.50 -10.86 12.14
CA GLN A 156 15.39 -11.59 10.87
C GLN A 156 14.19 -12.54 10.86
N LEU A 157 13.95 -13.27 11.95
CA LEU A 157 12.80 -14.16 12.06
C LEU A 157 11.49 -13.38 11.91
N ILE A 158 11.33 -12.26 12.62
CA ILE A 158 10.13 -11.42 12.52
C ILE A 158 9.96 -10.90 11.09
N GLN A 159 11.01 -10.35 10.49
CA GLN A 159 10.97 -9.87 9.11
C GLN A 159 10.53 -10.98 8.15
N ASN A 160 11.08 -12.19 8.28
CA ASN A 160 10.74 -13.32 7.42
C ASN A 160 9.28 -13.76 7.59
N ILE A 161 8.75 -13.77 8.82
CA ILE A 161 7.34 -14.09 9.08
C ILE A 161 6.43 -13.08 8.39
N PHE A 162 6.67 -11.79 8.56
CA PHE A 162 5.83 -10.76 7.94
C PHE A 162 5.96 -10.73 6.41
N LEU A 163 7.16 -10.96 5.87
CA LEU A 163 7.35 -11.11 4.42
C LEU A 163 6.63 -12.34 3.87
N PHE A 164 6.59 -13.44 4.62
CA PHE A 164 5.82 -14.62 4.25
C PHE A 164 4.31 -14.32 4.24
N ILE A 165 3.81 -13.62 5.27
CA ILE A 165 2.41 -13.18 5.34
C ILE A 165 2.07 -12.28 4.15
N ILE A 166 2.94 -11.31 3.80
CA ILE A 166 2.75 -10.45 2.62
C ILE A 166 2.65 -11.28 1.34
N LYS A 167 3.57 -12.25 1.14
CA LYS A 167 3.53 -13.12 -0.04
C LYS A 167 2.24 -13.94 -0.11
N LEU A 168 1.80 -14.50 1.03
CA LEU A 168 0.56 -15.27 1.12
C LEU A 168 -0.66 -14.40 0.82
N GLN A 169 -0.71 -13.19 1.39
CA GLN A 169 -1.78 -12.23 1.15
C GLN A 169 -1.88 -11.87 -0.35
N VAL A 170 -0.75 -11.50 -0.96
CA VAL A 170 -0.71 -11.13 -2.39
C VAL A 170 -1.12 -12.33 -3.25
N ALA A 171 -0.60 -13.52 -2.96
CA ALA A 171 -1.00 -14.74 -3.69
C ALA A 171 -2.51 -14.98 -3.61
N PHE A 172 -3.10 -14.84 -2.42
CA PHE A 172 -4.54 -14.99 -2.22
C PHE A 172 -5.35 -13.96 -3.00
N ILE A 173 -4.98 -12.68 -2.95
CA ILE A 173 -5.68 -11.60 -3.67
C ILE A 173 -5.69 -11.86 -5.18
N TYR A 174 -4.56 -12.28 -5.75
CA TYR A 174 -4.49 -12.56 -7.19
C TYR A 174 -5.19 -13.86 -7.57
N PHE A 175 -5.19 -14.86 -6.70
CA PHE A 175 -5.94 -16.09 -6.90
C PHE A 175 -7.45 -15.84 -6.91
N ASP A 176 -7.95 -15.10 -5.90
CA ASP A 176 -9.35 -14.69 -5.79
C ASP A 176 -9.78 -13.82 -6.98
N SER A 177 -8.96 -12.83 -7.32
CA SER A 177 -9.16 -11.96 -8.49
C SER A 177 -9.18 -12.71 -9.83
N LEU A 178 -8.51 -13.85 -9.93
CA LEU A 178 -8.55 -14.71 -11.11
C LEU A 178 -9.88 -15.49 -11.14
N PHE A 179 -10.23 -16.12 -10.02
CA PHE A 179 -11.45 -16.91 -9.90
C PHE A 179 -12.69 -16.08 -10.21
N ASP A 180 -12.79 -14.86 -9.67
CA ASP A 180 -13.88 -13.94 -9.94
C ASP A 180 -14.01 -13.59 -11.43
N LYS A 181 -12.89 -13.36 -12.11
CA LYS A 181 -12.89 -13.02 -13.55
C LYS A 181 -13.31 -14.19 -14.42
N LEU A 182 -13.08 -15.43 -14.01
CA LEU A 182 -13.49 -16.61 -14.78
C LEU A 182 -15.02 -16.81 -14.80
N HIS A 183 -15.76 -16.28 -13.81
CA HIS A 183 -17.21 -16.44 -13.71
C HIS A 183 -18.00 -15.41 -14.52
N VAL A 184 -17.32 -14.40 -15.09
CA VAL A 184 -17.94 -13.28 -15.78
C VAL A 184 -17.66 -13.41 -17.28
N LYS A 185 -18.73 -13.56 -18.08
CA LYS A 185 -18.64 -13.82 -19.52
C LYS A 185 -17.89 -12.71 -20.25
N GLU A 186 -18.04 -11.47 -19.80
CA GLU A 186 -17.43 -10.25 -20.31
C GLU A 186 -15.90 -10.26 -20.19
N TRP A 187 -15.35 -10.92 -19.16
CA TRP A 187 -13.90 -11.12 -19.04
C TRP A 187 -13.41 -12.22 -19.98
N LEU A 188 -14.20 -13.29 -20.18
CA LEU A 188 -13.84 -14.40 -21.07
C LEU A 188 -13.83 -14.00 -22.55
N ASN A 189 -14.79 -13.19 -22.98
CA ASN A 189 -14.89 -12.70 -24.36
C ASN A 189 -14.14 -11.38 -24.60
N GLY A 190 -13.47 -10.83 -23.58
CA GLY A 190 -12.65 -9.63 -23.68
C GLY A 190 -13.42 -8.30 -23.72
N MET A 191 -14.76 -8.32 -23.74
CA MET A 191 -15.58 -7.09 -23.81
C MET A 191 -15.41 -6.20 -22.58
N MET A 192 -15.01 -6.76 -21.43
CA MET A 192 -14.80 -6.00 -20.20
C MET A 192 -13.73 -4.92 -20.34
N ILE A 193 -12.73 -5.10 -21.21
CA ILE A 193 -11.70 -4.09 -21.47
C ILE A 193 -12.33 -2.82 -22.07
N ASN A 194 -13.27 -2.99 -23.00
CA ASN A 194 -14.01 -1.87 -23.59
C ASN A 194 -14.89 -1.15 -22.54
N TYR A 195 -15.56 -1.90 -21.66
CA TYR A 195 -16.30 -1.30 -20.54
C TYR A 195 -15.42 -0.50 -19.59
N TRP A 196 -14.20 -0.96 -19.30
CA TRP A 196 -13.26 -0.19 -18.49
C TRP A 196 -12.79 1.09 -19.17
N PHE A 197 -12.49 1.04 -20.48
CA PHE A 197 -12.06 2.22 -21.22
C PHE A 197 -13.14 3.27 -21.41
N THR A 198 -14.41 2.88 -21.39
CA THR A 198 -15.56 3.78 -21.48
C THR A 198 -16.15 4.18 -20.13
N HIS A 199 -15.61 3.64 -19.02
CA HIS A 199 -16.13 3.87 -17.69
C HIS A 199 -16.00 5.34 -17.26
N HIS A 200 -17.05 5.92 -16.68
CA HIS A 200 -17.06 7.35 -16.33
C HIS A 200 -15.95 7.75 -15.35
N PHE A 201 -15.59 6.86 -14.41
CA PHE A 201 -14.60 7.14 -13.37
C PHE A 201 -13.16 6.72 -13.72
N PHE A 202 -12.98 5.76 -14.64
CA PHE A 202 -11.67 5.11 -14.89
C PHE A 202 -11.32 5.02 -16.38
N GLY A 203 -12.21 5.50 -17.23
CA GLY A 203 -12.09 5.42 -18.66
C GLY A 203 -11.02 6.34 -19.22
N LEU A 204 -10.73 6.11 -20.49
CA LEU A 204 -9.79 6.92 -21.23
C LEU A 204 -10.32 8.35 -21.39
N HIS A 205 -9.40 9.30 -21.49
CA HIS A 205 -9.76 10.65 -21.90
C HIS A 205 -10.44 10.61 -23.28
N SER A 206 -11.40 11.51 -23.53
CA SER A 206 -12.23 11.51 -24.74
C SER A 206 -11.44 11.48 -26.06
N LYS A 207 -10.25 12.09 -26.08
CA LYS A 207 -9.34 12.08 -27.24
C LYS A 207 -8.63 10.73 -27.49
N LEU A 208 -8.53 9.88 -26.47
CA LEU A 208 -7.91 8.55 -26.57
C LEU A 208 -8.96 7.48 -26.89
N ILE A 209 -10.23 7.71 -26.54
CA ILE A 209 -11.35 6.81 -26.88
C ILE A 209 -11.42 6.60 -28.40
N THR A 210 -11.13 7.62 -29.20
CA THR A 210 -11.14 7.52 -30.67
C THR A 210 -10.11 6.55 -31.23
N LEU A 211 -9.03 6.24 -30.50
CA LEU A 211 -8.03 5.25 -30.92
C LEU A 211 -8.46 3.80 -30.64
N VAL A 212 -9.42 3.62 -29.73
CA VAL A 212 -9.89 2.31 -29.26
C VAL A 212 -11.27 1.98 -29.84
N ALA A 213 -11.90 2.93 -30.56
CA ALA A 213 -13.17 2.72 -31.25
C ALA A 213 -12.96 2.16 -32.67
N PRO A 214 -13.70 1.11 -33.13
CA PRO A 214 -14.50 0.13 -32.41
C PRO A 214 -13.77 -1.22 -32.35
N LEU A 215 -13.15 -1.55 -31.20
CA LEU A 215 -12.77 -2.92 -30.84
C LEU A 215 -13.92 -3.62 -30.11
#